data_AF-A0A182HT16-F1
#
_entry.id   AF-A0A182HT16-F1
#
_cell.length_a   1.000
_cell.length_b   1.000
_cell.length_c   1.000
_cell.angle_alpha   90.00
_cell.angle_beta   90.00
_cell.angle_gamma   90.00
#
_symmetry.space_group_name_H-M   'P 1'
#
loop_
_entity.id
_entity.type
_entity.pdbx_description
1 polymer ?
#
loop_
_entity_poly.entity_id
_entity_poly.type
_entity_poly.pdbx_seq_one_letter_code
_entity_poly.pdbx_strand_id
1 'polypeptide(L)'
;MRHSLVVCFIVIVAFATIGAQKAGCVKEICPARERYQCCGSCIQRTCALEDDTTCPDVCYKGCYCKQGYVRKYAPDGPCIRQDKCPRTIPTRPPRK
;
A
#
# COMPACT_ATOMS: atom_id res chain seq x y z
N MET A 1 28.92 23.64 -37.90
CA MET A 1 28.85 24.39 -36.62
C MET A 1 27.42 24.57 -36.10
N ARG A 2 26.48 25.11 -36.89
CA ARG A 2 25.07 25.32 -36.48
C ARG A 2 24.31 24.03 -36.13
N HIS A 3 24.55 22.92 -36.83
CA HIS A 3 23.91 21.64 -36.53
C HIS A 3 24.43 20.97 -35.25
N SER A 4 25.72 21.11 -34.91
CA SER A 4 26.27 20.57 -33.66
C SER A 4 25.68 21.23 -32.42
N LEU A 5 25.40 22.54 -32.48
CA LEU A 5 24.79 23.28 -31.37
C LEU A 5 23.34 22.84 -31.14
N VAL A 6 22.58 22.58 -32.22
CA VAL A 6 21.20 22.09 -32.15
C VAL A 6 21.14 20.69 -31.56
N VAL A 7 22.04 19.79 -31.97
CA VAL A 7 22.13 18.43 -31.41
C VAL A 7 22.45 18.46 -29.92
N CYS A 8 23.37 19.32 -29.49
CA CYS A 8 23.72 19.45 -28.08
C CYS A 8 22.53 19.93 -27.22
N PHE A 9 21.72 20.86 -27.74
CA PHE A 9 20.54 21.38 -27.05
C PHE A 9 19.44 20.33 -26.88
N ILE A 10 19.19 19.52 -27.91
CA ILE A 10 18.21 18.42 -27.86
C ILE A 10 18.61 17.36 -26.84
N VAL A 11 19.90 17.02 -26.79
CA VAL A 11 20.45 16.06 -25.83
C VAL A 11 20.30 16.58 -24.39
N ILE A 12 20.66 17.84 -24.12
CA ILE A 12 20.52 18.45 -22.78
C ILE A 12 19.05 18.48 -22.33
N VAL A 13 18.13 18.82 -23.22
CA VAL A 13 16.69 18.83 -22.91
C VAL A 13 16.18 17.40 -22.66
N ALA A 14 16.60 16.41 -23.45
CA ALA A 14 16.21 15.01 -23.24
C ALA A 14 16.69 14.49 -21.88
N PHE A 15 17.93 14.78 -21.48
CA PHE A 15 18.47 14.43 -20.16
C PHE A 15 17.76 15.17 -19.01
N ALA A 16 17.35 16.42 -19.21
CA ALA A 16 16.59 17.19 -18.22
C ALA A 16 15.13 16.71 -18.07
N THR A 17 14.57 16.03 -19.08
CA THR A 17 13.23 15.43 -19.01
C THR A 17 13.19 14.03 -18.41
N ILE A 18 14.34 13.42 -18.06
CA ILE A 18 14.37 12.22 -17.19
C ILE A 18 14.08 12.63 -15.73
N GLY A 19 13.10 13.51 -15.53
CA GLY A 19 12.46 13.74 -14.24
C GLY A 19 11.50 12.58 -14.03
N ALA A 20 11.81 11.73 -13.06
CA ALA A 20 11.01 10.60 -12.64
C ALA A 20 9.50 10.86 -12.82
N GLN A 21 8.85 10.14 -13.74
CA GLN A 21 7.41 9.96 -13.71
C GLN A 21 7.11 9.08 -12.49
N LYS A 22 7.19 9.70 -11.31
CA LYS A 22 6.73 9.13 -10.06
C LYS A 22 5.23 9.00 -10.26
N ALA A 23 4.75 7.79 -10.53
CA ALA A 23 3.33 7.50 -10.57
C ALA A 23 2.71 8.10 -9.30
N GLY A 24 1.99 9.21 -9.46
CA GLY A 24 1.52 10.01 -8.35
C GLY A 24 0.61 9.15 -7.50
N CYS A 25 0.91 9.07 -6.21
CA CYS A 25 0.01 8.45 -5.27
C CYS A 25 -1.12 9.42 -4.95
N VAL A 26 -2.28 9.21 -5.60
CA VAL A 26 -3.49 9.97 -5.28
C VAL A 26 -4.01 9.47 -3.94
N LYS A 27 -3.93 10.32 -2.92
CA LYS A 27 -4.38 9.98 -1.57
C LYS A 27 -5.91 10.00 -1.53
N GLU A 28 -6.51 8.87 -1.19
CA GLU A 28 -7.95 8.80 -0.92
C GLU A 28 -8.24 9.05 0.57
N ILE A 29 -9.47 9.47 0.87
CA ILE A 29 -9.95 9.63 2.23
C ILE A 29 -10.22 8.24 2.81
N CYS A 30 -9.46 7.88 3.84
CA CYS A 30 -9.64 6.61 4.53
C CYS A 30 -10.56 6.72 5.75
N PRO A 31 -11.20 5.61 6.16
CA PRO A 31 -11.94 5.54 7.41
C PRO A 31 -11.09 5.86 8.65
N ALA A 32 -11.77 6.02 9.78
CA ALA A 32 -11.11 6.25 11.06
C ALA A 32 -10.08 5.14 11.36
N ARG A 33 -8.89 5.55 11.84
CA ARG A 33 -7.76 4.65 12.21
C ARG A 33 -7.11 3.92 11.02
N GLU A 34 -7.37 4.40 9.80
CA GLU A 34 -6.70 3.95 8.59
C GLU A 34 -5.82 5.05 7.99
N ARG A 35 -4.86 4.66 7.15
CA ARG A 35 -4.00 5.55 6.38
C ARG A 35 -3.89 5.02 4.96
N TYR A 36 -4.05 5.90 3.97
CA TYR A 36 -3.84 5.55 2.58
C TYR A 36 -2.35 5.24 2.34
N GLN A 37 -2.08 4.10 1.71
CA GLN A 37 -0.77 3.70 1.24
C GLN A 37 -0.82 3.49 -0.26
N CYS A 38 0.20 4.01 -0.93
CA CYS A 38 0.40 3.87 -2.38
C CYS A 38 0.97 2.51 -2.74
N CYS A 39 1.59 1.87 -1.76
CA CYS A 39 2.39 0.68 -1.87
C CYS A 39 2.36 0.01 -0.49
N GLY A 40 1.22 -0.60 -0.17
CA GLY A 40 1.04 -1.40 1.03
C GLY A 40 1.13 -2.90 0.74
N SER A 41 1.15 -3.69 1.80
CA SER A 41 1.20 -5.15 1.72
C SER A 41 -0.06 -5.73 1.04
N CYS A 42 0.05 -6.94 0.49
CA CYS A 42 -1.11 -7.69 -0.02
C CYS A 42 -2.04 -8.13 1.12
N ILE A 43 -1.53 -8.15 2.36
CA ILE A 43 -2.25 -8.61 3.52
C ILE A 43 -2.24 -7.59 4.66
N GLN A 44 -3.32 -7.57 5.42
CA GLN A 44 -3.45 -6.76 6.62
C GLN A 44 -3.68 -7.65 7.83
N ARG A 45 -2.98 -7.33 8.94
CA ARG A 45 -3.22 -8.01 10.21
C ARG A 45 -4.69 -7.88 10.60
N THR A 46 -5.29 -9.01 10.96
CA THR A 46 -6.64 -9.07 11.50
C THR A 46 -6.62 -9.46 12.98
N CYS A 47 -7.79 -9.51 13.61
CA CYS A 47 -7.93 -10.09 14.94
C CYS A 47 -7.85 -11.63 14.96
N ALA A 48 -7.91 -12.30 13.80
CA ALA A 48 -7.60 -13.72 13.72
C ALA A 48 -6.08 -13.93 13.85
N LEU A 49 -5.68 -15.00 14.53
CA LEU A 49 -4.28 -15.42 14.56
C LEU A 49 -3.95 -16.17 13.27
N GLU A 50 -2.78 -15.85 12.72
CA GLU A 50 -2.17 -16.45 11.55
C GLU A 50 -2.86 -16.13 10.22
N ASP A 51 -2.07 -15.50 9.35
CA ASP A 51 -2.32 -15.46 7.92
C ASP A 51 -1.03 -15.97 7.26
N ASP A 52 -1.00 -17.25 6.85
CA ASP A 52 0.13 -17.88 6.15
C ASP A 52 0.21 -17.46 4.67
N THR A 53 -0.40 -16.33 4.33
CA THR A 53 -0.46 -15.86 2.95
C THR A 53 0.89 -15.29 2.55
N THR A 54 1.49 -15.89 1.52
CA THR A 54 2.68 -15.34 0.88
C THR A 54 2.26 -14.23 -0.07
N CYS A 55 2.79 -13.02 0.12
CA CYS A 55 2.57 -11.91 -0.81
C CYS A 55 3.53 -12.01 -2.00
N PRO A 56 3.07 -11.72 -3.23
CA PRO A 56 3.97 -11.48 -4.36
C PRO A 56 4.81 -10.21 -4.12
N ASP A 57 5.93 -10.06 -4.85
CA ASP A 57 6.79 -8.87 -4.84
C ASP A 57 6.16 -7.67 -5.57
N VAL A 58 4.89 -7.41 -5.30
CA VAL A 58 4.14 -6.24 -5.75
C VAL A 58 3.38 -5.64 -4.57
N CYS A 59 3.09 -4.34 -4.65
CA CYS A 59 2.36 -3.65 -3.60
C CYS A 59 1.03 -3.09 -4.10
N TYR A 60 0.12 -2.89 -3.16
CA TYR A 60 -1.26 -2.54 -3.44
C TYR A 60 -1.56 -1.13 -2.91
N LYS A 61 -2.39 -0.40 -3.67
CA LYS A 61 -2.91 0.91 -3.23
C LYS A 61 -4.17 0.69 -2.41
N GLY A 62 -4.31 1.43 -1.32
CA GLY A 62 -5.53 1.37 -0.52
C GLY A 62 -5.40 1.91 0.89
N CYS A 63 -6.45 1.74 1.68
CA CYS A 63 -6.49 2.12 3.08
C CYS A 63 -6.04 0.98 3.99
N TYR A 64 -5.01 1.25 4.79
CA TYR A 64 -4.40 0.28 5.69
C TYR A 64 -4.58 0.72 7.15
N CYS A 65 -4.75 -0.23 8.06
CA CYS A 65 -4.76 0.07 9.49
C CYS A 65 -3.48 0.79 9.89
N LYS A 66 -3.63 1.85 10.70
CA LYS A 66 -2.49 2.54 11.30
C LYS A 66 -1.72 1.59 12.21
N GLN A 67 -0.45 1.89 12.45
CA GLN A 67 0.38 1.16 13.40
C GLN A 67 -0.32 1.01 14.76
N GLY A 68 -0.31 -0.20 15.33
CA GLY A 68 -1.02 -0.53 16.58
C GLY A 68 -2.50 -0.87 16.42
N TYR A 69 -3.05 -0.84 15.20
CA TYR A 69 -4.40 -1.26 14.88
C TYR A 69 -4.41 -2.47 13.92
N VAL A 70 -5.45 -3.29 14.04
CA VAL A 70 -5.71 -4.46 13.18
C VAL A 70 -7.15 -4.45 12.68
N ARG A 71 -7.42 -5.07 11.53
CA ARG A 71 -8.79 -5.19 11.02
C ARG A 71 -9.56 -6.18 11.88
N LYS A 72 -10.76 -5.80 12.34
CA LYS A 72 -11.60 -6.68 13.15
C LYS A 72 -11.93 -8.00 12.44
N TYR A 73 -12.19 -7.94 11.14
CA TYR A 73 -12.41 -9.07 10.24
C TYR A 73 -11.98 -8.65 8.82
N ALA A 74 -11.38 -9.57 8.05
CA ALA A 74 -11.06 -9.32 6.65
C ALA A 74 -12.30 -9.49 5.75
N PRO A 75 -12.36 -8.80 4.60
CA PRO A 75 -11.44 -7.75 4.16
C PRO A 75 -11.81 -6.34 4.68
N ASP A 76 -13.08 -6.09 5.02
CA ASP A 76 -13.62 -4.72 5.18
C ASP A 76 -13.94 -4.29 6.62
N GLY A 77 -13.50 -5.06 7.62
CA GLY A 77 -13.76 -4.73 9.02
C GLY A 77 -12.99 -3.50 9.50
N PRO A 78 -13.51 -2.74 10.49
CA PRO A 78 -12.87 -1.53 10.99
C PRO A 78 -11.54 -1.84 11.68
N CYS A 79 -10.62 -0.87 11.65
CA CYS A 79 -9.36 -0.96 12.37
C CYS A 79 -9.55 -0.66 13.87
N ILE A 80 -9.28 -1.66 14.71
CA ILE A 80 -9.37 -1.59 16.17
C ILE A 80 -8.00 -1.88 16.79
N ARG A 81 -7.79 -1.49 18.05
CA ARG A 81 -6.56 -1.86 18.75
C ARG A 81 -6.56 -3.37 19.02
N GLN A 82 -5.40 -4.00 18.99
CA GLN A 82 -5.25 -5.45 19.22
C GLN A 82 -5.89 -5.90 20.55
N ASP A 83 -5.75 -5.09 21.62
CA ASP A 83 -6.31 -5.37 22.95
C ASP A 83 -7.85 -5.33 22.99
N LYS A 84 -8.49 -4.88 21.91
CA LYS A 84 -9.96 -4.83 21.74
C LYS A 84 -10.48 -5.93 20.82
N CYS A 85 -9.62 -6.85 20.37
CA CYS A 85 -10.07 -8.00 19.59
C CYS A 85 -11.04 -8.88 20.41
N PRO A 86 -12.15 -9.33 19.82
CA PRO A 86 -13.08 -10.22 20.49
C PRO A 86 -12.40 -11.56 20.79
N ARG A 87 -12.55 -12.05 22.02
CA ARG A 87 -12.00 -13.34 22.47
C ARG A 87 -12.62 -14.56 21.76
N THR A 88 -13.72 -14.36 21.04
CA THR A 88 -14.53 -15.42 20.43
C THR A 88 -14.30 -15.59 18.93
N ILE A 89 -13.34 -14.87 18.31
CA ILE A 89 -12.99 -15.19 16.92
C ILE A 89 -12.38 -16.59 16.94
N PRO A 90 -13.00 -17.60 16.27
CA PRO A 90 -12.43 -18.92 16.18
C PRO A 90 -11.05 -18.77 15.53
N THR A 91 -10.02 -19.14 16.27
CA THR A 91 -8.61 -19.06 15.88
C THR A 91 -8.24 -20.07 14.77
N ARG A 92 -9.22 -20.54 13.99
CA ARG A 92 -9.00 -21.51 12.92
C ARG A 92 -9.67 -21.04 11.63
N PRO A 93 -8.94 -21.01 10.51
CA PRO A 93 -9.57 -20.88 9.21
C PRO A 93 -10.55 -22.05 8.98
N PRO A 94 -11.67 -21.83 8.26
CA PRO A 94 -12.48 -22.94 7.79
C PRO A 94 -11.61 -23.84 6.91
N ARG A 95 -11.37 -25.08 7.35
CA ARG A 95 -10.80 -26.13 6.50
C ARG A 95 -11.75 -26.33 5.34
N LYS A 96 -11.29 -26.03 4.12
CA LYS A 96 -11.87 -26.63 2.91
C LYS A 96 -11.43 -28.07 2.79
#